data_AF-A0A0Q9M7P9-F1
#
_entry.id   AF-A0A0Q9M7P9-F1
#
_cell.length_a   1.000
_cell.length_b   1.000
_cell.length_c   1.000
_cell.angle_alpha   90.00
_cell.angle_beta   90.00
_cell.angle_gamma   90.00
#
_symmetry.space_group_name_H-M   'P 1'
#
loop_
_entity.id
_entity.type
_entity.pdbx_description
1 polymer ?
#
loop_
_entity_poly.entity_id
_entity_poly.type
_entity_poly.pdbx_seq_one_letter_code
_entity_poly.pdbx_strand_id
1 'polypeptide(L)'
;MNKKKSIIYFILASFLFGGAIFLFQSIFWTLFFLIFIGFILTIKISDERRSFGKQMFSACLGLFIFDWLAVLVILLIKIFISQLYYSLI
;
A
#
# COMPACT_ATOMS: atom_id res chain seq x y z
N MET A 1 20.60 -1.95 -7.22
CA MET A 1 20.23 -1.32 -5.92
C MET A 1 20.22 -2.38 -4.81
N ASN A 2 20.61 -2.06 -3.57
CA ASN A 2 20.60 -3.03 -2.47
C ASN A 2 19.15 -3.46 -2.15
N LYS A 3 18.86 -4.77 -2.11
CA LYS A 3 17.50 -5.31 -1.88
C LYS A 3 16.80 -4.68 -0.67
N LYS A 4 17.54 -4.37 0.40
CA LYS A 4 17.04 -3.67 1.59
C LYS A 4 16.42 -2.29 1.27
N LYS A 5 17.05 -1.48 0.40
CA LYS A 5 16.52 -0.16 0.02
C LYS A 5 15.22 -0.29 -0.77
N SER A 6 15.11 -1.31 -1.64
CA SER A 6 13.89 -1.61 -2.39
C SER A 6 12.71 -1.92 -1.46
N ILE A 7 12.94 -2.72 -0.42
CA ILE A 7 11.92 -3.08 0.56
C ILE A 7 11.45 -1.85 1.34
N ILE A 8 12.38 -0.97 1.75
CA ILE A 8 12.03 0.26 2.46
C ILE A 8 11.15 1.17 1.61
N TYR A 9 11.47 1.36 0.33
CA TYR A 9 10.63 2.16 -0.57
C TYR A 9 9.25 1.54 -0.77
N PHE A 10 9.19 0.20 -0.83
CA PHE A 10 7.93 -0.53 -0.93
C PHE A 10 7.03 -0.31 0.29
N ILE A 11 7.59 -0.42 1.51
CA ILE A 11 6.86 -0.17 2.75
C ILE A 11 6.37 1.27 2.83
N LEU A 12 7.23 2.25 2.50
CA LEU A 12 6.87 3.67 2.50
C LEU A 12 5.73 3.97 1.51
N ALA A 13 5.80 3.36 0.32
CA ALA A 13 4.80 3.50 -0.72
C ALA A 13 3.43 2.93 -0.31
N SER A 14 3.40 1.74 0.31
CA SER A 14 2.15 1.20 0.89
C SER A 14 1.60 2.12 1.97
N PHE A 15 2.43 2.62 2.89
CA PHE A 15 1.95 3.52 3.93
C PHE A 15 1.30 4.80 3.36
N LEU A 16 1.94 5.41 2.34
CA LEU A 16 1.38 6.58 1.65
C LEU A 16 0.09 6.25 0.90
N PHE A 17 0.01 5.06 0.31
CA PHE A 17 -1.20 4.60 -0.38
C PHE A 17 -2.36 4.37 0.58
N GLY A 18 -2.16 3.65 1.69
CA GLY A 18 -3.16 3.45 2.73
C GLY A 18 -3.66 4.77 3.32
N GLY A 19 -2.77 5.75 3.51
CA GLY A 19 -3.16 7.11 3.90
C GLY A 19 -4.05 7.81 2.86
N ALA A 20 -3.75 7.65 1.57
CA ALA A 20 -4.55 8.18 0.48
C ALA A 20 -5.94 7.51 0.41
N ILE A 21 -6.05 6.19 0.63
CA ILE A 21 -7.34 5.48 0.72
C ILE A 21 -8.24 6.14 1.77
N PHE A 22 -7.67 6.42 2.94
CA PHE A 22 -8.41 7.02 4.05
C PHE A 22 -8.91 8.44 3.73
N LEU A 23 -8.09 9.25 3.05
CA LEU A 23 -8.41 10.64 2.74
C LEU A 23 -9.39 10.82 1.57
N PHE A 24 -9.19 10.07 0.47
CA PHE A 24 -9.95 10.33 -0.75
C PHE A 24 -11.34 9.68 -0.77
N GLN A 25 -11.58 8.64 0.06
CA GLN A 25 -12.84 7.85 0.14
C GLN A 25 -13.43 7.39 -1.22
N SER A 26 -12.69 7.55 -2.32
CA SER A 26 -13.15 7.35 -3.68
C SER A 26 -12.28 6.32 -4.37
N ILE A 27 -12.93 5.25 -4.85
CA ILE A 27 -12.27 4.09 -5.45
C ILE A 27 -11.46 4.48 -6.70
N PHE A 28 -11.91 5.47 -7.47
CA PHE A 28 -11.19 5.94 -8.66
C PHE A 28 -9.90 6.66 -8.31
N TRP A 29 -9.93 7.53 -7.30
CA TRP A 29 -8.73 8.23 -6.82
C TRP A 29 -7.73 7.27 -6.20
N THR A 30 -8.22 6.28 -5.47
CA THR A 30 -7.41 5.18 -4.94
C THR A 30 -6.75 4.38 -6.06
N LEU A 31 -7.48 3.96 -7.10
CA LEU A 31 -6.86 3.23 -8.22
C LEU A 31 -5.81 4.06 -8.95
N PHE A 32 -6.07 5.36 -9.16
CA PHE A 32 -5.11 6.27 -9.77
C PHE A 32 -3.83 6.41 -8.93
N PHE A 33 -3.97 6.58 -7.61
CA PHE A 33 -2.84 6.65 -6.69
C PHE A 33 -2.03 5.35 -6.66
N LEU A 34 -2.69 4.19 -6.79
CA LEU A 34 -2.03 2.88 -6.80
C LEU A 34 -1.11 2.77 -8.01
N ILE A 35 -1.65 3.13 -9.18
CA ILE A 35 -0.92 3.12 -10.44
C ILE A 35 0.24 4.12 -10.39
N PHE A 36 -0.01 5.32 -9.85
CA PHE A 36 1.00 6.37 -9.72
C PHE A 36 2.16 5.96 -8.80
N ILE A 37 1.87 5.45 -7.60
CA ILE A 37 2.89 5.00 -6.66
C ILE A 37 3.61 3.76 -7.21
N GLY A 38 2.88 2.80 -7.78
CA GLY A 38 3.46 1.62 -8.43
C GLY A 38 4.41 2.00 -9.58
N PHE A 39 4.07 3.03 -10.36
CA PHE A 39 4.93 3.56 -11.42
C PHE A 39 6.22 4.17 -10.86
N ILE A 40 6.14 5.04 -9.85
CA ILE A 40 7.33 5.62 -9.19
C ILE A 40 8.24 4.52 -8.62
N LEU A 41 7.64 3.52 -7.99
CA LEU A 41 8.38 2.41 -7.40
C LEU A 41 9.09 1.59 -8.48
N THR A 42 8.41 1.34 -9.59
CA THR A 42 8.94 0.58 -10.71
C THR A 42 10.09 1.31 -11.37
N ILE A 43 9.99 2.63 -11.61
CA ILE A 43 11.13 3.42 -12.13
C ILE A 43 12.34 3.28 -11.23
N LYS A 44 12.14 3.28 -9.91
CA LYS A 44 13.24 3.25 -8.94
C LYS A 44 13.87 1.87 -8.76
N ILE A 45 13.11 0.80 -9.01
CA ILE A 45 13.52 -0.59 -8.77
C ILE A 45 13.73 -1.35 -10.09
N SER A 46 13.43 -0.75 -11.24
CA SER A 46 13.39 -1.44 -12.51
C SER A 46 14.71 -2.12 -12.83
N ASP A 47 14.65 -3.41 -13.10
CA ASP A 47 15.75 -4.21 -13.61
C ASP A 47 15.69 -4.24 -15.14
N GLU A 48 16.80 -3.98 -15.82
CA GLU A 48 16.89 -3.99 -17.29
C GLU A 48 16.60 -5.38 -17.88
N ARG A 49 16.73 -6.45 -17.09
CA ARG A 49 16.51 -7.84 -17.56
C ARG A 49 15.05 -8.27 -17.60
N ARG A 50 14.11 -7.48 -17.05
CA ARG A 50 12.69 -7.83 -16.96
C ARG A 50 11.84 -6.78 -17.64
N SER A 51 10.74 -7.17 -18.28
CA SER A 51 9.85 -6.20 -18.91
C SER A 51 9.25 -5.23 -17.88
N PHE A 52 9.34 -3.94 -18.16
CA PHE A 52 8.90 -2.86 -17.26
C PHE A 52 7.43 -3.06 -16.82
N GLY A 53 6.55 -3.41 -17.77
CA GLY A 53 5.13 -3.64 -17.48
C GLY A 53 4.89 -4.77 -16.47
N LYS A 54 5.66 -5.87 -16.52
CA LYS A 54 5.53 -6.96 -15.54
C LYS A 54 6.02 -6.52 -14.16
N GLN A 55 7.05 -5.69 -14.10
CA GLN A 55 7.56 -5.14 -12.84
C GLN A 55 6.56 -4.17 -12.21
N MET A 56 5.95 -3.31 -13.02
CA MET A 56 4.91 -2.38 -12.58
C MET A 56 3.67 -3.10 -12.08
N PHE A 57 3.20 -4.10 -12.83
CA PHE A 57 2.06 -4.90 -12.40
C PHE A 57 2.34 -5.63 -11.08
N SER A 58 3.54 -6.20 -10.93
CA SER A 58 3.96 -6.84 -9.67
C SER A 58 4.06 -5.86 -8.51
N ALA A 59 4.54 -4.63 -8.75
CA ALA A 59 4.61 -3.59 -7.72
C ALA A 59 3.20 -3.15 -7.28
N CYS A 60 2.31 -2.88 -8.24
CA CYS A 60 0.91 -2.54 -7.96
C CYS A 60 0.17 -3.65 -7.19
N LEU A 61 0.33 -4.91 -7.61
CA LEU A 61 -0.27 -6.06 -6.91
C LEU A 61 0.23 -6.17 -5.48
N GLY A 62 1.53 -6.02 -5.29
CA GLY A 62 2.12 -6.07 -3.96
C GLY A 62 1.57 -4.94 -3.07
N LEU A 63 1.58 -3.69 -3.56
CA LEU A 63 1.05 -2.55 -2.81
C LEU A 63 -0.41 -2.78 -2.44
N PHE A 64 -1.23 -3.22 -3.40
CA PHE A 64 -2.64 -3.51 -3.17
C PHE A 64 -2.85 -4.55 -2.05
N ILE A 65 -2.14 -5.68 -2.07
CA ILE A 65 -2.28 -6.72 -1.03
C ILE A 65 -1.82 -6.20 0.34
N PHE A 66 -0.69 -5.51 0.40
CA PHE A 66 -0.17 -4.94 1.64
C PHE A 66 -1.11 -3.90 2.24
N ASP A 67 -1.76 -3.10 1.39
CA ASP A 67 -2.71 -2.10 1.84
C ASP A 67 -4.02 -2.70 2.35
N TRP A 68 -4.54 -3.75 1.72
CA TRP A 68 -5.68 -4.50 2.27
C TRP A 68 -5.36 -5.14 3.62
N LEU A 69 -4.14 -5.64 3.80
CA LEU A 69 -3.66 -6.10 5.11
C LEU A 69 -3.62 -4.96 6.13
N ALA A 70 -3.11 -3.78 5.76
CA ALA A 70 -3.07 -2.62 6.63
C ALA A 70 -4.47 -2.17 7.05
N VAL A 71 -5.42 -2.11 6.12
CA VAL A 71 -6.84 -1.80 6.39
C VAL A 71 -7.44 -2.82 7.36
N LEU A 72 -7.18 -4.11 7.18
CA LEU A 72 -7.67 -5.17 8.06
C LEU A 72 -7.14 -5.01 9.49
N VAL A 73 -5.84 -4.71 9.64
CA VAL A 73 -5.24 -4.42 10.96
C VAL A 73 -5.87 -3.20 11.62
N ILE A 74 -6.07 -2.10 10.88
CA ILE A 74 -6.72 -0.89 11.39
C ILE A 74 -8.15 -1.18 11.84
N LEU A 75 -8.91 -1.97 11.08
CA LEU A 75 -10.27 -2.36 11.44
C LEU A 75 -10.30 -3.21 12.71
N LEU A 76 -9.39 -4.19 12.84
CA LEU A 76 -9.29 -5.01 14.06
C LEU A 76 -8.98 -4.16 15.30
N ILE A 77 -8.04 -3.22 15.18
CA ILE A 77 -7.71 -2.28 16.27
C ILE A 77 -8.96 -1.43 16.63
N LYS A 78 -9.66 -0.91 15.62
CA LYS A 78 -10.86 -0.10 15.83
C LYS A 78 -11.97 -0.90 16.55
N ILE A 79 -12.20 -2.14 16.12
CA ILE A 79 -13.18 -3.05 16.76
C ILE A 79 -12.78 -3.32 18.21
N PHE A 80 -11.50 -3.64 18.45
CA PHE A 80 -10.99 -3.92 19.78
C PHE A 80 -11.16 -2.73 20.73
N ILE A 81 -10.82 -1.52 20.29
CA ILE A 81 -11.01 -0.28 21.07
C ILE A 81 -12.51 -0.05 21.34
N SER A 82 -13.36 -0.24 20.33
CA SER A 82 -14.82 -0.10 20.48
C SER A 82 -15.38 -1.08 21.52
N GLN A 83 -14.91 -2.34 21.52
CA GLN A 83 -15.32 -3.35 22.50
C GLN A 83 -14.84 -3.02 23.91
N LEU A 84 -13.59 -2.57 24.06
CA LEU A 84 -13.08 -2.11 25.35
C LEU A 84 -13.89 -0.93 25.90
N TYR A 85 -14.22 0.03 25.05
CA TYR A 85 -15.04 1.19 25.43
C TYR A 85 -16.44 0.77 25.89
N TYR A 86 -17.11 -0.12 25.14
CA TYR A 86 -18.42 -0.67 25.52
C TYR A 86 -18.38 -1.54 26.79
N SER A 87 -17.24 -2.15 27.11
CA SER A 87 -17.09 -2.95 28.33
C SER A 87 -16.77 -2.10 29.58
N LEU A 88 -16.36 -0.84 29.39
CA LEU A 88 -15.97 0.09 30.46
C LEU A 88 -17.11 1.03 30.90
N ILE A 89 -18.18 1.11 30.10
CA ILE A 89 -19.43 1.83 30.38
C ILE A 89 -20.50 0.84 30.81
#